data_AF-K2D7Q7-F1
#
_entry.id   AF-K2D7Q7-F1
#
_cell.length_a   1.000
_cell.length_b   1.000
_cell.length_c   1.000
_cell.angle_alpha   90.00
_cell.angle_beta   90.00
_cell.angle_gamma   90.00
#
_symmetry.space_group_name_H-M   'P 1'
#
loop_
_entity.id
_entity.type
_entity.pdbx_description
1 polymer ?
#
loop_
_entity_poly.entity_id
_entity_poly.type
_entity_poly.pdbx_seq_one_letter_code
_entity_poly.pdbx_strand_id
1 'polypeptide(L)'
;MKDKRRIQIPVLPYMLLVLALVAFVLAAMVYVNFPSKTTLAAGIAAAGLLITILAFAARPEMVGELLTSRKTLLWVNDIVLILLIIAIGVVLSHIGFRRNVRYDFTQNQLFSISDMTIQTVRNLDKDIHITAFYPAGTPEAGMIKDLLGEYRR
;
A
#
# COMPACT_ATOMS: atom_id res chain seq x y z
N MET A 1 51.70 -21.55 -11.05
CA MET A 1 51.00 -20.78 -9.99
C MET A 1 49.53 -20.72 -10.35
N LYS A 2 48.70 -21.60 -9.77
CA LYS A 2 47.24 -21.65 -10.04
C LYS A 2 46.54 -20.78 -9.00
N ASP A 3 46.25 -19.54 -9.37
CA ASP A 3 45.38 -18.67 -8.59
C ASP A 3 43.94 -19.18 -8.70
N LYS A 4 43.48 -19.87 -7.65
CA LYS A 4 42.20 -20.58 -7.62
C LYS A 4 41.45 -20.26 -6.33
N ARG A 5 41.27 -18.97 -6.03
CA ARG A 5 40.35 -18.53 -4.97
C ARG A 5 39.53 -17.30 -5.39
N ARG A 6 38.83 -17.39 -6.52
CA ARG A 6 37.60 -16.60 -6.69
C ARG A 6 36.51 -17.32 -5.91
N ILE A 7 36.34 -16.94 -4.65
CA ILE A 7 35.15 -17.29 -3.88
C ILE A 7 33.99 -16.58 -4.58
N GLN A 8 33.37 -17.27 -5.53
CA GLN A 8 32.14 -16.82 -6.16
C GLN A 8 31.06 -16.99 -5.10
N ILE A 9 30.78 -15.93 -4.35
CA ILE A 9 29.59 -15.91 -3.48
C ILE A 9 28.41 -16.14 -4.43
N PRO A 10 27.64 -17.22 -4.27
CA PRO A 10 26.50 -17.46 -5.14
C PRO A 10 25.48 -16.36 -4.86
N VAL A 11 25.32 -15.44 -5.82
CA VAL A 11 24.38 -14.31 -5.76
C VAL A 11 22.92 -14.76 -5.88
N LEU A 12 22.70 -15.96 -6.45
CA LEU A 12 21.39 -16.56 -6.69
C LEU A 12 20.49 -16.64 -5.44
N PRO A 13 20.92 -17.19 -4.29
CA PRO A 13 20.07 -17.25 -3.09
C PRO A 13 19.65 -15.87 -2.56
N TYR A 14 20.51 -14.85 -2.67
CA TYR A 14 20.15 -13.48 -2.29
C TYR A 14 19.12 -12.87 -3.25
N MET A 15 19.25 -13.11 -4.55
CA MET A 15 18.25 -12.68 -5.54
C MET A 15 16.89 -13.35 -5.30
N LEU A 16 16.88 -14.62 -4.91
CA LEU A 16 15.65 -15.34 -4.53
C LEU A 16 14.99 -14.74 -3.28
N LEU A 17 15.77 -14.32 -2.27
CA LEU A 17 15.21 -13.64 -1.09
C LEU A 17 14.59 -12.27 -1.44
N VAL A 18 15.23 -11.49 -2.30
CA VAL A 18 14.66 -10.22 -2.77
C VAL A 18 13.36 -10.47 -3.55
N LEU A 19 13.33 -11.50 -4.41
CA LEU A 19 12.11 -11.88 -5.14
C LEU A 19 10.98 -12.32 -4.20
N ALA A 20 11.30 -13.12 -3.18
CA ALA A 20 10.34 -13.54 -2.16
C ALA A 20 9.77 -12.35 -1.39
N LEU A 21 10.62 -11.39 -1.03
CA LEU A 21 10.23 -10.16 -0.34
C LEU A 21 9.26 -9.34 -1.19
N VAL A 22 9.56 -9.16 -2.48
CA VAL A 22 8.67 -8.49 -3.44
C VAL A 22 7.32 -9.23 -3.53
N ALA A 23 7.32 -10.57 -3.57
CA ALA A 23 6.09 -11.35 -3.58
C ALA A 23 5.26 -11.13 -2.31
N PHE A 24 5.87 -11.07 -1.12
CA PHE A 24 5.15 -10.78 0.12
C PHE A 24 4.54 -9.37 0.13
N VAL A 25 5.28 -8.37 -0.36
CA VAL A 25 4.76 -6.99 -0.48
C VAL A 25 3.56 -6.96 -1.43
N LEU A 26 3.64 -7.63 -2.58
CA LEU A 26 2.54 -7.73 -3.54
C LEU A 26 1.32 -8.44 -2.94
N ALA A 27 1.53 -9.55 -2.21
CA ALA A 27 0.45 -10.25 -1.52
C ALA A 27 -0.25 -9.34 -0.51
N ALA A 28 0.51 -8.59 0.30
CA ALA A 28 -0.03 -7.63 1.26
C ALA A 28 -0.81 -6.51 0.57
N MET A 29 -0.29 -5.95 -0.52
CA MET A 29 -0.97 -4.92 -1.30
C MET A 29 -2.30 -5.43 -1.89
N VAL A 30 -2.32 -6.63 -2.46
CA VAL A 30 -3.56 -7.23 -3.02
C VAL A 30 -4.59 -7.44 -1.91
N TYR A 31 -4.18 -7.94 -0.75
CA TYR A 31 -5.07 -8.16 0.38
C TYR A 31 -5.71 -6.86 0.89
N VAL A 32 -4.94 -5.79 1.02
CA VAL A 32 -5.41 -4.49 1.52
C VAL A 32 -6.31 -3.77 0.51
N ASN A 33 -5.99 -3.83 -0.78
CA ASN A 33 -6.73 -3.11 -1.82
C ASN A 33 -7.94 -3.86 -2.36
N PHE A 34 -7.89 -5.19 -2.40
CA PHE A 34 -8.94 -6.03 -2.98
C PHE A 34 -9.37 -7.14 -2.01
N PRO A 35 -10.18 -6.83 -0.99
CA PRO A 35 -10.64 -7.80 0.01
C PRO A 35 -11.42 -8.99 -0.60
N SER A 36 -11.93 -8.86 -1.83
CA SER A 36 -12.60 -9.94 -2.56
C SER A 36 -11.66 -10.93 -3.23
N LYS A 37 -10.34 -10.69 -3.22
CA LYS A 37 -9.31 -11.50 -3.90
C LYS A 37 -8.33 -12.14 -2.90
N THR A 38 -8.80 -12.51 -1.71
CA THR A 38 -7.97 -13.13 -0.65
C THR A 38 -7.28 -14.41 -1.10
N THR A 39 -7.92 -15.24 -1.93
CA THR A 39 -7.32 -16.47 -2.48
C THR A 39 -6.08 -16.18 -3.34
N LEU A 40 -6.10 -15.08 -4.09
CA LEU A 40 -4.98 -14.68 -4.95
C LEU A 40 -3.83 -14.11 -4.11
N ALA A 41 -4.14 -13.29 -3.11
CA ALA A 41 -3.14 -12.82 -2.15
C ALA A 41 -2.47 -13.98 -1.40
N ALA A 42 -3.25 -14.97 -0.95
CA ALA A 42 -2.74 -16.16 -0.29
C ALA A 42 -1.85 -17.00 -1.21
N GLY A 43 -2.22 -17.15 -2.48
CA GLY A 43 -1.39 -17.84 -3.48
C GLY A 43 -0.03 -17.17 -3.71
N ILE A 44 -0.01 -15.83 -3.82
CA ILE A 44 1.23 -15.07 -3.95
C ILE A 44 2.10 -15.20 -2.69
N ALA A 45 1.50 -15.13 -1.49
CA ALA A 45 2.22 -15.31 -0.24
C ALA A 45 2.81 -16.72 -0.11
N ALA A 46 2.07 -17.76 -0.51
CA ALA A 46 2.56 -19.14 -0.52
C ALA A 46 3.73 -19.33 -1.48
N ALA A 47 3.69 -18.71 -2.67
CA ALA A 47 4.81 -18.72 -3.61
C ALA A 47 6.05 -18.02 -3.02
N GLY A 48 5.88 -16.84 -2.38
CA GLY A 48 6.96 -16.15 -1.69
C GLY A 48 7.59 -16.98 -0.56
N LEU A 49 6.76 -17.71 0.19
CA LEU A 49 7.22 -18.63 1.23
C LEU A 49 8.06 -19.78 0.64
N LEU A 50 7.58 -20.41 -0.44
CA LEU A 50 8.31 -21.48 -1.13
C LEU A 50 9.67 -20.99 -1.65
N ILE A 51 9.72 -19.80 -2.25
CA ILE A 51 10.98 -19.20 -2.73
C ILE A 51 11.95 -18.95 -1.57
N THR A 52 11.44 -18.45 -0.43
CA THR A 52 12.24 -18.26 0.79
C THR A 52 12.84 -19.56 1.28
N ILE A 53 12.03 -20.62 1.36
CA ILE A 53 12.48 -21.95 1.79
C ILE A 53 13.56 -22.49 0.84
N LEU A 54 13.34 -22.36 -0.48
CA LEU A 54 14.32 -22.79 -1.49
C LEU A 54 15.62 -22.00 -1.41
N ALA A 55 15.57 -20.69 -1.14
CA ALA A 55 16.75 -19.85 -0.99
C ALA A 55 17.61 -20.29 0.21
N PHE A 56 16.99 -20.59 1.36
CA PHE A 56 17.70 -21.09 2.54
C PHE A 56 18.17 -22.53 2.38
N ALA A 57 17.40 -23.40 1.72
CA ALA A 57 17.81 -24.76 1.40
C ALA A 57 19.01 -24.81 0.45
N ALA A 58 19.07 -23.88 -0.52
CA ALA A 58 20.19 -23.76 -1.45
C ALA A 58 21.49 -23.30 -0.76
N ARG A 59 21.40 -22.52 0.32
CA ARG A 59 22.58 -22.10 1.08
C ARG A 59 22.26 -21.78 2.56
N PRO A 60 22.35 -22.77 3.48
CA PRO A 60 22.04 -22.55 4.90
C PRO A 60 23.04 -21.61 5.60
N GLU A 61 24.29 -21.58 5.14
CA GLU A 61 25.34 -20.68 5.65
C GLU A 61 25.00 -19.19 5.51
N MET A 62 24.09 -18.86 4.58
CA MET A 62 23.65 -17.48 4.32
C MET A 62 23.00 -16.83 5.55
N VAL A 63 22.34 -17.61 6.42
CA VAL A 63 21.68 -17.10 7.63
C VAL A 63 22.70 -16.45 8.57
N GLY A 64 23.86 -17.11 8.77
CA GLY A 64 24.92 -16.58 9.63
C GLY A 64 25.52 -15.31 9.05
N GLU A 65 25.79 -15.30 7.74
CA GLU A 65 26.37 -14.15 7.03
C GLU A 65 25.43 -12.93 6.99
N LEU A 66 24.11 -13.14 6.90
CA LEU A 66 23.10 -12.07 6.98
C LEU A 66 23.15 -11.34 8.33
N LEU A 67 23.42 -12.06 9.42
CA LEU A 67 23.43 -11.52 10.77
C LEU A 67 24.79 -10.96 11.22
N THR A 68 25.90 -11.48 10.68
CA THR A 68 27.27 -11.10 11.11
C THR A 68 27.99 -10.13 10.19
N SER A 69 27.66 -10.09 8.89
CA SER A 69 28.39 -9.26 7.94
C SER A 69 27.89 -7.81 7.97
N ARG A 70 28.78 -6.88 8.36
CA ARG A 70 28.50 -5.43 8.31
C ARG A 70 28.05 -4.95 6.93
N LYS A 71 28.60 -5.51 5.85
CA LYS A 71 28.19 -5.17 4.49
C LYS A 71 26.75 -5.57 4.25
N THR A 72 26.35 -6.77 4.69
CA THR A 72 24.99 -7.27 4.52
C THR A 72 23.98 -6.49 5.35
N LEU A 73 24.35 -6.07 6.56
CA LEU A 73 23.51 -5.18 7.38
C LEU A 73 23.21 -3.85 6.69
N LEU A 74 24.17 -3.28 5.95
CA LEU A 74 23.95 -2.06 5.18
C LEU A 74 22.90 -2.27 4.07
N TRP A 75 23.03 -3.36 3.31
CA TRP A 75 22.05 -3.72 2.27
C TRP A 75 20.66 -4.01 2.84
N VAL A 76 20.59 -4.69 3.98
CA VAL A 76 19.32 -4.95 4.68
C VAL A 76 18.67 -3.64 5.10
N ASN A 77 19.44 -2.69 5.64
CA ASN A 77 18.93 -1.37 6.01
C ASN A 77 18.35 -0.62 4.80
N ASP A 78 19.05 -0.61 3.66
CA ASP A 78 18.57 0.04 2.45
C ASP A 78 17.28 -0.61 1.91
N ILE A 79 17.21 -1.95 1.91
CA ILE A 79 16.00 -2.68 1.52
C ILE A 79 14.83 -2.34 2.45
N VAL A 80 15.06 -2.29 3.77
CA VAL A 80 14.04 -1.93 4.76
C VAL A 80 13.56 -0.49 4.53
N LEU A 81 14.46 0.44 4.21
CA LEU A 81 14.10 1.82 3.90
C LEU A 81 13.22 1.91 2.66
N ILE A 82 13.59 1.21 1.57
CA ILE A 82 12.78 1.16 0.34
C ILE A 82 11.39 0.59 0.62
N LEU A 83 11.31 -0.51 1.38
CA LEU A 83 10.04 -1.10 1.80
C LEU A 83 9.20 -0.14 2.64
N LEU A 84 9.83 0.61 3.55
CA LEU A 84 9.15 1.58 4.39
C LEU A 84 8.54 2.71 3.55
N ILE A 85 9.27 3.22 2.55
CA ILE A 85 8.74 4.23 1.60
C ILE A 85 7.53 3.67 0.84
N ILE A 86 7.62 2.44 0.32
CA ILE A 86 6.51 1.78 -0.37
C ILE A 86 5.31 1.61 0.57
N ALA A 87 5.54 1.13 1.79
CA ALA A 87 4.49 0.92 2.79
C ALA A 87 3.78 2.24 3.15
N ILE A 88 4.52 3.33 3.34
CA ILE A 88 3.95 4.68 3.53
C ILE A 88 3.09 5.06 2.33
N GLY A 89 3.58 4.86 1.10
CA GLY A 89 2.82 5.13 -0.12
C GLY A 89 1.51 4.35 -0.19
N VAL A 90 1.52 3.07 0.18
CA VAL A 90 0.31 2.22 0.24
C VAL A 90 -0.68 2.72 1.30
N VAL A 91 -0.20 3.07 2.50
CA VAL A 91 -1.07 3.62 3.56
C VAL A 91 -1.68 4.94 3.15
N LEU A 92 -0.89 5.85 2.58
CA LEU A 92 -1.37 7.13 2.07
C LEU A 92 -2.38 6.93 0.93
N SER A 93 -2.11 6.01 0.00
CA SER A 93 -3.04 5.65 -1.07
C SER A 93 -4.36 5.10 -0.50
N HIS A 94 -4.30 4.23 0.51
CA HIS A 94 -5.48 3.68 1.15
C HIS A 94 -6.30 4.75 1.88
N ILE A 95 -5.64 5.66 2.60
CA ILE A 95 -6.30 6.80 3.26
C ILE A 95 -6.94 7.72 2.22
N GLY A 96 -6.22 8.06 1.15
CA GLY A 96 -6.73 8.91 0.07
C GLY A 96 -7.95 8.31 -0.63
N PHE A 97 -7.95 6.99 -0.86
CA PHE A 97 -9.09 6.31 -1.49
C PHE A 97 -10.37 6.33 -0.64
N ARG A 98 -10.25 6.28 0.69
CA ARG A 98 -11.42 6.35 1.60
C ARG A 98 -11.80 7.77 2.01
N ARG A 99 -10.90 8.73 1.86
CA ARG A 99 -11.07 10.12 2.29
C ARG A 99 -10.55 11.01 1.16
N ASN A 100 -11.44 11.33 0.22
CA ASN A 100 -11.20 12.35 -0.80
C ASN A 100 -11.14 13.74 -0.14
N VAL A 101 -10.04 14.04 0.54
CA VAL A 101 -9.74 15.42 0.96
C VAL A 101 -9.31 16.17 -0.31
N ARG A 102 -10.29 16.71 -1.03
CA ARG A 102 -10.06 17.59 -2.17
C ARG A 102 -9.91 19.01 -1.64
N TYR A 103 -8.71 19.57 -1.77
CA TYR A 103 -8.50 21.00 -1.64
C TYR A 103 -8.64 21.63 -3.02
N ASP A 104 -9.56 22.58 -3.15
CA ASP A 104 -9.71 23.36 -4.37
C ASP A 104 -8.73 24.54 -4.33
N PHE A 105 -7.72 24.48 -5.21
CA PHE A 105 -6.71 25.53 -5.37
C PHE A 105 -7.10 26.57 -6.45
N THR A 106 -8.30 26.50 -7.02
CA THR A 106 -8.77 27.54 -7.94
C THR A 106 -9.02 28.84 -7.18
N GLN A 107 -8.69 29.97 -7.82
CA GLN A 107 -8.80 31.30 -7.21
C GLN A 107 -10.19 31.59 -6.63
N ASN A 108 -11.24 31.03 -7.24
CA ASN A 108 -12.63 31.24 -6.84
C ASN A 108 -13.28 29.97 -6.25
N GLN A 109 -12.51 28.93 -5.92
CA GLN A 109 -13.00 27.66 -5.39
C GLN A 109 -14.19 27.08 -6.21
N LEU A 110 -14.03 27.05 -7.54
CA LEU A 110 -15.08 26.71 -8.50
C LEU A 110 -15.65 25.30 -8.34
N PHE A 111 -14.94 24.41 -7.65
CA PHE A 111 -15.30 23.03 -7.39
C PHE A 111 -15.58 22.75 -5.90
N SER A 112 -15.77 23.81 -5.10
CA SER A 112 -16.22 23.73 -3.71
C SER A 112 -17.63 24.30 -3.57
N ILE A 113 -18.33 23.95 -2.49
CA ILE A 113 -19.62 24.57 -2.16
C ILE A 113 -19.41 26.07 -2.01
N SER A 114 -20.24 26.87 -2.72
CA SER A 114 -20.17 28.32 -2.64
C SER A 114 -20.45 28.83 -1.22
N ASP A 115 -19.79 29.92 -0.82
CA ASP A 115 -20.01 30.56 0.49
C ASP A 115 -21.49 30.87 0.75
N MET A 116 -22.22 31.27 -0.30
CA MET A 116 -23.65 31.55 -0.21
C MET A 116 -24.47 30.30 0.12
N THR A 117 -24.12 29.15 -0.43
CA THR A 117 -24.76 27.88 -0.12
C THR A 117 -24.46 27.46 1.32
N ILE A 118 -23.23 27.62 1.80
CA ILE A 118 -22.87 27.34 3.20
C ILE A 118 -23.69 28.21 4.15
N GLN A 119 -23.77 29.52 3.88
CA GLN A 119 -24.58 30.44 4.69
C GLN A 119 -26.06 30.06 4.67
N THR A 120 -26.59 29.70 3.49
CA THR A 120 -27.98 29.27 3.36
C THR A 120 -28.24 28.03 4.22
N VAL A 121 -27.39 27.00 4.10
CA VAL A 121 -27.54 25.74 4.86
C VAL A 121 -27.41 25.96 6.37
N ARG A 122 -26.49 26.83 6.81
CA ARG A 122 -26.30 27.17 8.23
C ARG A 122 -27.46 27.96 8.85
N ASN A 123 -28.18 28.72 8.03
CA ASN A 123 -29.30 29.55 8.47
C ASN A 123 -30.65 28.81 8.41
N LEU A 124 -30.66 27.49 8.21
CA LEU A 124 -31.91 26.72 8.30
C LEU A 124 -32.32 26.55 9.76
N ASP A 125 -33.52 27.07 10.09
CA ASP A 125 -34.10 26.99 11.43
C ASP A 125 -34.60 25.58 11.82
N LYS A 126 -34.49 24.60 10.92
CA LYS A 126 -35.09 23.27 11.06
C LYS A 126 -34.12 22.19 10.60
N ASP A 127 -34.09 21.08 11.33
CA ASP A 127 -33.33 19.90 10.92
C ASP A 127 -33.88 19.34 9.60
N ILE A 128 -33.02 19.26 8.58
CA ILE A 128 -33.35 18.63 7.30
C ILE A 128 -32.85 17.19 7.30
N HIS A 129 -33.77 16.28 7.00
CA HIS A 129 -33.45 14.87 6.75
C HIS A 129 -33.44 14.61 5.23
N ILE A 130 -32.30 14.14 4.71
CA ILE A 130 -32.16 13.75 3.31
C ILE A 130 -32.06 12.23 3.23
N THR A 131 -33.01 11.61 2.53
CA THR A 131 -32.99 10.17 2.24
C THR A 131 -32.62 9.94 0.79
N ALA A 132 -31.50 9.24 0.54
CA ALA A 132 -31.04 8.91 -0.80
C ALA A 132 -31.05 7.39 -1.01
N PHE A 133 -31.59 6.94 -2.14
CA PHE A 133 -31.61 5.54 -2.55
C PHE A 133 -30.58 5.33 -3.66
N TYR A 134 -29.64 4.42 -3.44
CA TYR A 134 -28.63 4.05 -4.42
C TYR A 134 -28.31 2.56 -4.31
N PRO A 135 -27.91 1.90 -5.42
CA PRO A 135 -27.54 0.49 -5.38
C PRO A 135 -26.29 0.28 -4.50
N ALA A 136 -26.31 -0.75 -3.66
CA ALA A 136 -25.20 -1.05 -2.76
C ALA A 136 -23.97 -1.53 -3.55
N GLY A 137 -22.79 -0.99 -3.22
CA GLY A 137 -21.51 -1.40 -3.81
C GLY A 137 -21.14 -0.71 -5.12
N THR A 138 -21.90 0.28 -5.58
CA THR A 138 -21.55 1.04 -6.80
C THR A 138 -20.72 2.29 -6.48
N PRO A 139 -19.89 2.78 -7.43
CA PRO A 139 -19.13 4.02 -7.24
C PRO A 139 -19.99 5.24 -6.91
N GLU A 140 -21.23 5.29 -7.43
CA GLU A 140 -22.19 6.37 -7.21
C GLU A 140 -22.61 6.48 -5.75
N ALA A 141 -22.69 5.35 -5.03
CA ALA A 141 -22.97 5.33 -3.59
C ALA A 141 -21.93 6.13 -2.79
N GLY A 142 -20.65 6.00 -3.16
CA GLY A 142 -19.55 6.76 -2.57
C GLY A 142 -19.66 8.25 -2.90
N MET A 143 -19.90 8.58 -4.17
CA MET A 143 -20.02 9.98 -4.62
C MET A 143 -21.19 10.72 -3.96
N ILE A 144 -22.37 10.09 -3.86
CA ILE A 144 -23.54 10.69 -3.19
C ILE A 144 -23.25 10.94 -1.71
N LYS A 145 -22.59 9.98 -1.05
CA LYS A 145 -22.22 10.12 0.36
C LYS A 145 -21.21 11.23 0.59
N ASP A 146 -20.21 11.36 -0.28
CA ASP A 146 -19.22 12.43 -0.20
C ASP A 146 -19.87 13.80 -0.43
N LEU A 147 -20.71 13.93 -1.47
CA LEU A 147 -21.43 15.17 -1.78
C LEU A 147 -22.35 15.62 -0.63
N LEU A 148 -23.18 14.71 -0.11
CA LEU A 148 -24.05 15.01 1.03
C LEU A 148 -23.23 15.33 2.31
N GLY A 149 -22.04 14.75 2.43
CA GLY A 149 -21.09 15.03 3.51
C GLY A 149 -20.54 16.45 3.48
N GLU A 150 -20.39 17.06 2.30
CA GLU A 150 -19.88 18.44 2.16
C GLU A 150 -20.85 19.48 2.75
N TYR A 151 -22.16 19.26 2.65
CA TYR A 151 -23.18 20.15 3.23
C TYR A 151 -23.26 20.08 4.77
N ARG A 152 -22.57 19.13 5.40
CA ARG A 152 -22.55 18.97 6.87
C ARG A 152 -21.40 19.74 7.55
N ARG A 153 -20.51 20.40 6.79
CA ARG A 153 -19.36 21.16 7.32
C ARG A 153 -19.72 22.57 7.79
#